data_AF-S3VG32-F1
#
_entry.id   AF-S3VG32-F1
#
_cell.length_a   1.000
_cell.length_b   1.000
_cell.length_c   1.000
_cell.angle_alpha   90.00
_cell.angle_beta   90.00
_cell.angle_gamma   90.00
#
_symmetry.space_group_name_H-M   'P 1'
#
loop_
_entity.id
_entity.type
_entity.pdbx_description
1 polymer ?
#
loop_
_entity_poly.entity_id
_entity_poly.type
_entity_poly.pdbx_seq_one_letter_code
_entity_poly.pdbx_strand_id
1 'polypeptide(L)'
;MKLNAFTKIKNSILYPGIFLFALVTFPIPGTMDLQAQLWFPPGRQYMQPPDPFTYDAGINKYNNNYYFYIAPTLNLNFGGDFGMSLTVPANFLIYQTPPADPNQKIGSIRKIDYDQKSEYLRFINNIWYGTFGVYKPGETTFSIYAGRIYDGYVGHGTIVNRYVNNQRIDNYNVGVMSDINSDFGGVQVFTNSIYSHEVGAGRVYVRPLAVAFKLFDILTGRSQLFSMLPVGQGNVADEAGRRKVYEDAGVDSEDREKYRALVEDEKTKEKKEEMIPIDKKPETPQQRMKEFFNQDNFANRFAIGYTTAFDTKAPTQLSFDTTGRLRLDANNNPLVQYTDRLTITGMDAEYKLLSSKYVELTPYYDINTIKNLNNAKGTHYGTVLRLGGKDIYLKVKPEYRNMDSNYIPMYFDSFYELERFQSNVATNIPETKLQAAKLVDPNGPRLKGTFTSIILAFYRMSIETNLERYNGPNHSRVFVGVYLPIGSLFMVSGYYTKKNFTQNSDAFKIDNNAVGAIEVALNLGVVTIRVQDVRRWVYNSTSNTFTAQDEQKILFSNSLTF
;
A
#
# COMPACT_ATOMS: atom_id res chain seq x y z
N MET A 1 13.72 15.57 20.75
CA MET A 1 14.08 14.23 20.24
C MET A 1 14.91 13.52 21.31
N LYS A 2 14.29 12.60 22.06
CA LYS A 2 14.94 11.59 22.90
C LYS A 2 14.17 10.29 22.67
N LEU A 3 14.63 9.48 21.71
CA LEU A 3 14.18 8.09 21.58
C LEU A 3 14.66 7.35 22.83
N ASN A 4 13.77 7.17 23.80
CA ASN A 4 14.03 6.32 24.99
C ASN A 4 13.99 4.81 24.67
N ALA A 5 13.95 4.42 23.39
CA ALA A 5 14.04 3.04 22.94
C ALA A 5 15.41 2.42 23.28
N PHE A 6 16.50 3.20 23.24
CA PHE A 6 17.85 2.67 23.53
C PHE A 6 18.22 2.64 25.02
N THR A 7 17.60 3.47 25.86
CA THR A 7 17.92 3.54 27.31
C THR A 7 17.25 2.43 28.14
N LYS A 8 16.16 1.82 27.63
CA LYS A 8 15.48 0.71 28.30
C LYS A 8 16.10 -0.67 28.04
N ILE A 9 17.01 -0.79 27.08
CA ILE A 9 17.70 -2.05 26.76
C ILE A 9 18.74 -2.41 27.84
N LYS A 10 19.18 -1.44 28.67
CA LYS A 10 20.29 -1.64 29.62
C LYS A 10 19.91 -2.37 30.92
N ASN A 11 18.61 -2.49 31.26
CA ASN A 11 18.16 -2.94 32.59
C ASN A 11 17.23 -4.16 32.61
N SER A 12 17.12 -4.95 31.54
CA SER A 12 16.36 -6.21 31.57
C SER A 12 17.31 -7.40 31.48
N ILE A 13 17.53 -8.04 32.63
CA ILE A 13 18.21 -9.33 32.76
C ILE A 13 17.36 -10.37 32.03
N LEU A 14 17.70 -10.68 30.78
CA LEU A 14 17.14 -11.81 30.03
C LEU A 14 18.20 -12.35 29.06
N TYR A 15 19.19 -13.06 29.60
CA TYR A 15 20.03 -14.04 28.90
C TYR A 15 20.26 -15.20 29.89
N PRO A 16 20.23 -16.50 29.51
CA PRO A 16 20.64 -17.09 28.23
C PRO A 16 19.65 -18.11 27.61
N GLY A 17 18.43 -18.24 28.12
CA GLY A 17 17.47 -19.29 27.68
C GLY A 17 16.93 -19.11 26.26
N ILE A 18 16.87 -17.89 25.75
CA ILE A 18 16.31 -17.56 24.42
C ILE A 18 17.29 -17.98 23.29
N PHE A 19 18.59 -18.01 23.57
CA PHE A 19 19.60 -18.47 22.60
C PHE A 19 19.65 -20.00 22.48
N LEU A 20 19.29 -20.73 23.55
CA LEU A 20 19.34 -22.20 23.54
C LEU A 20 18.16 -22.84 22.78
N PHE A 21 17.00 -22.16 22.71
CA PHE A 21 15.84 -22.69 21.97
C PHE A 21 15.98 -22.55 20.45
N ALA A 22 16.83 -21.62 19.98
CA ALA A 22 17.14 -21.45 18.56
C ALA A 22 18.05 -22.57 17.99
N LEU A 23 18.66 -23.40 18.84
CA LEU A 23 19.60 -24.46 18.43
C LEU A 23 18.94 -25.83 18.17
N VAL A 24 17.65 -26.01 18.45
CA VAL A 24 17.00 -27.34 18.43
C VAL A 24 16.14 -27.59 17.18
N THR A 25 16.01 -26.64 16.25
CA THR A 25 15.25 -26.85 15.00
C THR A 25 16.08 -26.44 13.78
N PHE A 26 16.81 -27.39 13.20
CA PHE A 26 17.31 -27.29 11.82
C PHE A 26 16.46 -28.19 10.91
N PRO A 27 16.04 -27.66 9.75
CA PRO A 27 16.82 -27.92 8.54
C PRO A 27 17.46 -26.66 7.93
N ILE A 28 18.49 -26.89 7.10
CA ILE A 28 19.34 -25.93 6.37
C ILE A 28 18.49 -25.15 5.33
N PRO A 29 18.71 -23.84 5.09
CA PRO A 29 18.90 -23.38 3.69
C PRO A 29 19.72 -22.08 3.49
N GLY A 30 19.91 -21.72 2.21
CA GLY A 30 20.76 -20.65 1.70
C GLY A 30 20.21 -19.22 1.79
N THR A 31 21.03 -18.30 1.28
CA THR A 31 20.95 -16.85 1.50
C THR A 31 19.94 -16.17 0.58
N MET A 32 18.72 -15.83 1.03
CA MET A 32 17.83 -14.89 0.30
C MET A 32 16.96 -14.01 1.23
N ASP A 33 16.59 -12.82 0.70
CA ASP A 33 16.03 -11.66 1.40
C ASP A 33 14.61 -11.92 2.00
N LEU A 34 14.52 -12.03 3.32
CA LEU A 34 13.24 -11.87 4.03
C LEU A 34 12.68 -10.47 3.75
N GLN A 35 11.45 -10.44 3.26
CA GLN A 35 10.79 -9.21 2.81
C GLN A 35 10.20 -8.42 3.98
N ALA A 36 9.99 -7.13 3.77
CA ALA A 36 9.32 -6.26 4.76
C ALA A 36 7.92 -6.78 5.05
N GLN A 37 7.42 -6.57 6.27
CA GLN A 37 6.03 -6.93 6.60
C GLN A 37 5.11 -5.73 6.80
N LEU A 38 5.67 -4.52 6.94
CA LEU A 38 4.93 -3.36 7.44
C LEU A 38 4.63 -2.30 6.39
N TRP A 39 5.62 -1.96 5.56
CA TRP A 39 5.43 -1.00 4.49
C TRP A 39 6.25 -1.37 3.26
N PHE A 40 5.62 -1.24 2.10
CA PHE A 40 6.26 -1.32 0.81
C PHE A 40 5.91 -0.09 0.00
N PRO A 41 6.85 0.41 -0.82
CA PRO A 41 6.51 1.45 -1.75
C PRO A 41 5.43 0.94 -2.72
N PRO A 42 4.49 1.81 -3.09
CA PRO A 42 3.43 1.47 -4.01
C PRO A 42 3.99 0.89 -5.35
N GLY A 43 3.51 -0.29 -5.77
CA GLY A 43 4.02 -1.03 -6.94
C GLY A 43 5.05 -2.14 -6.64
N ARG A 44 5.59 -2.21 -5.41
CA ARG A 44 6.42 -3.33 -4.92
C ARG A 44 5.65 -4.36 -4.08
N GLN A 45 4.33 -4.22 -4.01
CA GLN A 45 3.45 -4.96 -3.10
C GLN A 45 3.43 -6.49 -3.31
N TYR A 46 4.07 -7.03 -4.36
CA TYR A 46 3.96 -8.43 -4.79
C TYR A 46 5.29 -9.11 -5.07
N MET A 47 6.26 -8.94 -4.16
CA MET A 47 7.38 -9.87 -4.15
C MET A 47 6.86 -11.23 -3.69
N GLN A 48 6.97 -12.21 -4.59
CA GLN A 48 6.66 -13.60 -4.32
C GLN A 48 7.58 -14.07 -3.20
N PRO A 49 7.06 -14.63 -2.10
CA PRO A 49 7.91 -15.31 -1.14
C PRO A 49 8.68 -16.38 -1.93
N PRO A 50 10.02 -16.29 -2.01
CA PRO A 50 10.80 -17.22 -2.83
C PRO A 50 10.71 -18.64 -2.27
N ASP A 51 10.49 -18.76 -0.96
CA ASP A 51 10.57 -20.03 -0.26
C ASP A 51 9.21 -20.66 0.01
N PRO A 52 9.03 -21.96 -0.30
CA PRO A 52 7.77 -22.68 -0.09
C PRO A 52 7.31 -22.71 1.37
N PHE A 53 8.23 -22.67 2.32
CA PHE A 53 7.91 -22.64 3.74
C PHE A 53 8.72 -21.55 4.44
N THR A 54 8.05 -20.70 5.21
CA THR A 54 8.67 -19.71 6.09
C THR A 54 8.06 -19.81 7.47
N TYR A 55 8.76 -19.38 8.51
CA TYR A 55 8.18 -19.29 9.84
C TYR A 55 8.69 -18.08 10.59
N ASP A 56 7.82 -17.55 11.45
CA ASP A 56 8.15 -16.56 12.45
C ASP A 56 7.89 -17.13 13.84
N ALA A 57 8.87 -17.05 14.73
CA ALA A 57 8.69 -17.44 16.12
C ALA A 57 9.36 -16.42 17.06
N GLY A 58 8.75 -16.10 18.19
CA GLY A 58 9.37 -15.14 19.11
C GLY A 58 8.45 -14.63 20.22
N ILE A 59 8.73 -13.43 20.70
CA ILE A 59 7.99 -12.80 21.80
C ILE A 59 7.19 -11.63 21.25
N ASN A 60 5.90 -11.59 21.57
CA ASN A 60 5.00 -10.50 21.28
C ASN A 60 4.52 -9.86 22.59
N LYS A 61 4.75 -8.57 22.77
CA LYS A 61 4.22 -7.80 23.89
C LYS A 61 3.01 -7.00 23.41
N TYR A 62 1.89 -7.21 24.08
CA TYR A 62 0.63 -6.55 23.77
C TYR A 62 -0.16 -6.27 25.06
N ASN A 63 -0.65 -5.05 25.22
CA ASN A 63 -1.40 -4.60 26.40
C ASN A 63 -0.70 -4.99 27.74
N ASN A 64 0.61 -4.75 27.82
CA ASN A 64 1.50 -5.15 28.91
C ASN A 64 1.66 -6.66 29.16
N ASN A 65 0.92 -7.52 28.46
CA ASN A 65 1.11 -8.97 28.53
C ASN A 65 2.13 -9.44 27.50
N TYR A 66 2.75 -10.58 27.77
CA TYR A 66 3.74 -11.19 26.90
C TYR A 66 3.21 -12.51 26.37
N TYR A 67 3.36 -12.70 25.08
CA TYR A 67 2.91 -13.86 24.33
C TYR A 67 4.11 -14.49 23.63
N PHE A 68 4.18 -15.81 23.60
CA PHE A 68 4.98 -16.53 22.63
C PHE A 68 4.22 -16.54 21.30
N TYR A 69 4.81 -15.94 20.28
CA TYR A 69 4.25 -15.86 18.94
C TYR A 69 4.87 -16.92 18.05
N ILE A 70 4.05 -17.61 17.28
CA ILE A 70 4.50 -18.52 16.23
C ILE A 70 3.59 -18.36 15.00
N ALA A 71 4.17 -18.33 13.81
CA ALA A 71 3.45 -18.19 12.56
C ALA A 71 4.17 -18.95 11.43
N PRO A 72 4.02 -20.28 11.34
CA PRO A 72 4.44 -21.03 10.17
C PRO A 72 3.60 -20.57 8.97
N THR A 73 4.24 -20.49 7.82
CA THR A 73 3.70 -19.98 6.57
C THR A 73 4.05 -20.92 5.43
N LEU A 74 3.04 -21.34 4.68
CA LEU A 74 3.16 -22.09 3.44
C LEU A 74 2.97 -21.13 2.27
N ASN A 75 3.99 -20.99 1.44
CA ASN A 75 3.93 -20.20 0.21
C ASN A 75 3.85 -21.14 -1.00
N LEU A 76 2.77 -21.02 -1.76
CA LEU A 76 2.54 -21.80 -2.96
C LEU A 76 2.70 -20.88 -4.17
N ASN A 77 3.66 -21.20 -5.05
CA ASN A 77 3.91 -20.47 -6.28
C ASN A 77 3.61 -21.37 -7.48
N PHE A 78 2.68 -20.95 -8.33
CA PHE A 78 2.17 -21.73 -9.46
C PHE A 78 2.60 -21.06 -10.78
N GLY A 79 3.89 -21.11 -11.09
CA GLY A 79 4.41 -20.64 -12.37
C GLY A 79 4.67 -19.14 -12.45
N GLY A 80 4.90 -18.48 -11.32
CA GLY A 80 5.45 -17.12 -11.29
C GLY A 80 4.49 -15.99 -11.60
N ASP A 81 3.25 -16.26 -12.01
CA ASP A 81 2.20 -15.23 -12.12
C ASP A 81 1.14 -15.38 -11.02
N PHE A 82 0.88 -16.60 -10.54
CA PHE A 82 -0.09 -16.91 -9.50
C PHE A 82 0.60 -17.47 -8.25
N GLY A 83 0.18 -17.01 -7.07
CA GLY A 83 0.59 -17.64 -5.82
C GLY A 83 -0.32 -17.31 -4.65
N MET A 84 -0.11 -18.04 -3.57
CA MET A 84 -0.80 -17.83 -2.31
C MET A 84 0.13 -18.11 -1.12
N SER A 85 -0.08 -17.39 -0.03
CA SER A 85 0.60 -17.54 1.23
C SER A 85 -0.44 -17.80 2.32
N LEU A 86 -0.32 -18.95 2.98
CA LEU A 86 -1.18 -19.35 4.09
C LEU A 86 -0.35 -19.38 5.37
N THR A 87 -0.76 -18.65 6.40
CA THR A 87 0.00 -18.52 7.65
C THR A 87 -0.85 -18.98 8.82
N VAL A 88 -0.28 -19.62 9.84
CA VAL A 88 -1.01 -20.01 11.07
C VAL A 88 -0.50 -19.21 12.27
N PRO A 89 -0.88 -17.93 12.43
CA PRO A 89 -0.31 -17.06 13.45
C PRO A 89 -0.98 -17.24 14.82
N ALA A 90 -0.28 -17.79 15.80
CA ALA A 90 -0.76 -18.01 17.17
C ALA A 90 0.04 -17.20 18.20
N ASN A 91 -0.67 -16.57 19.15
CA ASN A 91 -0.10 -15.89 20.31
C ASN A 91 -0.47 -16.66 21.58
N PHE A 92 0.47 -17.37 22.18
CA PHE A 92 0.27 -18.10 23.44
C PHE A 92 0.68 -17.21 24.61
N LEU A 93 -0.23 -16.94 25.53
CA LEU A 93 0.07 -16.12 26.72
C LEU A 93 1.15 -16.80 27.56
N ILE A 94 2.31 -16.15 27.76
CA ILE A 94 3.39 -16.68 28.60
C ILE A 94 3.53 -15.93 29.93
N TYR A 95 3.15 -14.66 29.97
CA TYR A 95 3.22 -13.85 31.18
C TYR A 95 2.18 -12.73 31.16
N GLN A 96 1.51 -12.55 32.31
CA GLN A 96 0.57 -11.45 32.55
C GLN A 96 1.18 -10.44 33.49
N THR A 97 1.16 -9.17 33.11
CA THR A 97 1.61 -8.10 34.01
C THR A 97 0.51 -7.79 35.02
N PRO A 98 0.82 -7.67 36.33
CA PRO A 98 -0.17 -7.31 37.34
C PRO A 98 -0.84 -5.94 37.07
N PRO A 99 -2.16 -5.80 37.31
CA PRO A 99 -3.08 -6.83 37.79
C PRO A 99 -3.45 -7.83 36.67
N ALA A 100 -3.30 -9.13 36.95
CA ALA A 100 -3.60 -10.19 35.98
C ALA A 100 -5.11 -10.36 35.79
N ASP A 101 -5.53 -10.67 34.56
CA ASP A 101 -6.92 -11.00 34.25
C ASP A 101 -7.22 -12.44 34.71
N PRO A 102 -8.12 -12.65 35.69
CA PRO A 102 -8.43 -13.99 36.21
C PRO A 102 -9.02 -14.92 35.14
N ASN A 103 -9.54 -14.38 34.03
CA ASN A 103 -10.11 -15.14 32.93
C ASN A 103 -9.09 -15.57 31.87
N GLN A 104 -7.83 -15.13 31.99
CA GLN A 104 -6.73 -15.54 31.13
C GLN A 104 -5.78 -16.47 31.88
N LYS A 105 -5.43 -17.60 31.27
CA LYS A 105 -4.49 -18.58 31.84
C LYS A 105 -3.22 -18.59 31.01
N ILE A 106 -2.06 -18.72 31.65
CA ILE A 106 -0.80 -18.95 30.94
C ILE A 106 -0.96 -20.20 30.05
N GLY A 107 -0.49 -20.11 28.81
CA GLY A 107 -0.66 -21.10 27.75
C GLY A 107 -1.90 -20.88 26.87
N SER A 108 -2.86 -20.02 27.26
CA SER A 108 -4.03 -19.75 26.43
C SER A 108 -3.67 -18.97 25.16
N ILE A 109 -4.32 -19.29 24.05
CA ILE A 109 -4.25 -18.48 22.83
C ILE A 109 -4.92 -17.13 23.10
N ARG A 110 -4.33 -16.04 22.59
CA ARG A 110 -4.88 -14.70 22.68
C ARG A 110 -6.25 -14.64 22.00
N LYS A 111 -7.30 -14.40 22.79
CA LYS A 111 -8.70 -14.50 22.34
C LYS A 111 -9.04 -13.56 21.17
N ILE A 112 -8.60 -12.30 21.24
CA ILE A 112 -8.84 -11.27 20.20
C ILE A 112 -8.27 -11.59 18.81
N ASP A 113 -7.47 -12.66 18.68
CA ASP A 113 -7.01 -13.09 17.35
C ASP A 113 -7.99 -14.05 16.65
N TYR A 114 -9.01 -14.57 17.37
CA TYR A 114 -9.89 -15.65 16.93
C TYR A 114 -11.28 -15.67 17.62
N ASP A 115 -11.77 -14.55 18.16
CA ASP A 115 -13.09 -14.47 18.79
C ASP A 115 -14.21 -14.12 17.78
N GLN A 116 -13.86 -13.61 16.60
CA GLN A 116 -14.79 -13.36 15.50
C GLN A 116 -14.57 -14.23 14.27
N LYS A 117 -15.63 -14.44 13.47
CA LYS A 117 -15.55 -15.20 12.21
C LYS A 117 -14.58 -14.60 11.19
N SER A 118 -14.51 -13.27 11.09
CA SER A 118 -13.58 -12.58 10.18
C SER A 118 -12.12 -12.79 10.56
N GLU A 119 -11.83 -12.99 11.85
CA GLU A 119 -10.47 -13.17 12.37
C GLU A 119 -9.84 -14.50 11.97
N TYR A 120 -10.66 -15.52 11.68
CA TYR A 120 -10.14 -16.76 11.09
C TYR A 120 -9.57 -16.56 9.68
N LEU A 121 -9.94 -15.48 8.97
CA LEU A 121 -9.34 -15.17 7.67
C LEU A 121 -7.86 -14.78 7.76
N ARG A 122 -7.33 -14.57 8.97
CA ARG A 122 -5.89 -14.41 9.24
C ARG A 122 -5.03 -15.57 8.70
N PHE A 123 -5.64 -16.73 8.46
CA PHE A 123 -4.98 -17.84 7.80
C PHE A 123 -4.58 -17.53 6.35
N ILE A 124 -5.30 -16.62 5.70
CA ILE A 124 -4.98 -16.13 4.37
C ILE A 124 -4.05 -14.93 4.55
N ASN A 125 -2.74 -15.17 4.44
CA ASN A 125 -1.76 -14.07 4.48
C ASN A 125 -1.88 -13.22 3.22
N ASN A 126 -1.80 -13.88 2.05
CA ASN A 126 -2.13 -13.25 0.77
C ASN A 126 -2.42 -14.28 -0.34
N ILE A 127 -3.10 -13.83 -1.37
CA ILE A 127 -3.28 -14.50 -2.66
C ILE A 127 -2.99 -13.44 -3.71
N TRP A 128 -2.20 -13.76 -4.72
CA TRP A 128 -1.89 -12.82 -5.79
C TRP A 128 -1.92 -13.49 -7.16
N TYR A 129 -2.30 -12.72 -8.16
CA TYR A 129 -2.21 -13.09 -9.56
C TYR A 129 -1.79 -11.87 -10.38
N GLY A 130 -0.75 -12.01 -11.21
CA GLY A 130 -0.18 -10.90 -11.99
C GLY A 130 0.58 -9.90 -11.13
N THR A 131 0.77 -8.69 -11.67
CA THR A 131 1.49 -7.60 -10.99
C THR A 131 0.67 -6.33 -11.04
N PHE A 132 0.27 -5.82 -9.87
CA PHE A 132 -0.61 -4.66 -9.76
C PHE A 132 0.01 -3.38 -10.27
N GLY A 133 -0.79 -2.56 -10.94
CA GLY A 133 -0.35 -1.27 -11.44
C GLY A 133 0.76 -1.38 -12.48
N VAL A 134 0.74 -2.45 -13.29
CA VAL A 134 1.63 -2.58 -14.44
C VAL A 134 0.82 -2.28 -15.70
N TYR A 135 1.34 -1.41 -16.56
CA TYR A 135 0.88 -1.23 -17.92
C TYR A 135 2.01 -1.61 -18.88
N LYS A 136 1.72 -2.52 -19.80
CA LYS A 136 2.61 -2.87 -20.90
C LYS A 136 1.94 -2.42 -22.19
N PRO A 137 2.51 -1.47 -22.93
CA PRO A 137 1.95 -1.08 -24.22
C PRO A 137 1.82 -2.27 -25.16
N GLY A 138 0.70 -2.38 -25.86
CA GLY A 138 0.41 -3.47 -26.79
C GLY A 138 -0.13 -4.75 -26.13
N GLU A 139 -0.15 -4.84 -24.81
CA GLU A 139 -0.67 -5.99 -24.06
C GLU A 139 -1.79 -5.55 -23.09
N THR A 140 -2.74 -6.45 -22.83
CA THR A 140 -3.65 -6.29 -21.68
C THR A 140 -2.99 -6.89 -20.46
N THR A 141 -2.73 -6.06 -19.46
CA THR A 141 -2.23 -6.50 -18.16
C THR A 141 -3.40 -6.59 -17.18
N PHE A 142 -3.31 -7.55 -16.26
CA PHE A 142 -4.24 -7.64 -15.15
C PHE A 142 -3.47 -7.97 -13.87
N SER A 143 -4.08 -7.67 -12.74
CA SER A 143 -3.62 -8.13 -11.46
C SER A 143 -4.77 -8.33 -10.48
N ILE A 144 -4.55 -9.20 -9.51
CA ILE A 144 -5.41 -9.40 -8.35
C ILE A 144 -4.52 -9.62 -7.14
N TYR A 145 -4.85 -8.96 -6.05
CA TYR A 145 -4.32 -9.23 -4.73
C TYR A 145 -5.46 -9.36 -3.75
N ALA A 146 -5.41 -10.40 -2.91
CA ALA A 146 -6.25 -10.54 -1.74
C ALA A 146 -5.35 -10.71 -0.51
N GLY A 147 -5.57 -9.94 0.55
CA GLY A 147 -4.74 -10.01 1.75
C GLY A 147 -4.90 -8.81 2.67
N ARG A 148 -3.89 -8.56 3.51
CA ARG A 148 -3.82 -7.34 4.32
C ARG A 148 -3.44 -6.17 3.43
N ILE A 149 -4.24 -5.11 3.44
CA ILE A 149 -3.97 -3.90 2.68
C ILE A 149 -3.31 -2.89 3.61
N TYR A 150 -2.07 -2.51 3.29
CA TYR A 150 -1.30 -1.47 4.00
C TYR A 150 -1.28 -0.12 3.25
N ASP A 151 -1.64 -0.14 1.97
CA ASP A 151 -1.69 1.06 1.12
C ASP A 151 -2.70 0.88 -0.02
N GLY A 152 -3.99 0.93 0.32
CA GLY A 152 -5.08 0.85 -0.66
C GLY A 152 -5.33 2.20 -1.35
N TYR A 153 -5.42 2.20 -2.68
CA TYR A 153 -5.65 3.41 -3.47
C TYR A 153 -6.45 3.12 -4.74
N VAL A 154 -7.14 4.14 -5.27
CA VAL A 154 -7.82 4.10 -6.57
C VAL A 154 -7.59 5.43 -7.30
N GLY A 155 -7.29 5.36 -8.61
CA GLY A 155 -7.01 6.51 -9.46
C GLY A 155 -5.89 7.39 -8.90
N HIS A 156 -6.10 8.71 -8.90
CA HIS A 156 -5.19 9.67 -8.29
C HIS A 156 -5.25 9.70 -6.76
N GLY A 157 -5.99 8.81 -6.10
CA GLY A 157 -6.09 8.80 -4.64
C GLY A 157 -6.82 10.02 -4.07
N THR A 158 -7.78 10.57 -4.81
CA THR A 158 -8.58 11.73 -4.36
C THR A 158 -9.79 11.30 -3.50
N ILE A 159 -10.24 10.04 -3.63
CA ILE A 159 -11.34 9.43 -2.85
C ILE A 159 -10.81 8.33 -1.90
N VAL A 160 -10.07 7.35 -2.42
CA VAL A 160 -9.46 6.25 -1.65
C VAL A 160 -7.94 6.39 -1.71
N ASN A 161 -7.29 6.59 -0.58
CA ASN A 161 -5.84 6.77 -0.54
C ASN A 161 -5.24 6.30 0.77
N ARG A 162 -4.21 5.44 0.69
CA ARG A 162 -3.57 4.82 1.86
C ARG A 162 -4.54 4.10 2.78
N TYR A 163 -5.55 3.46 2.23
CA TYR A 163 -6.49 2.70 3.04
C TYR A 163 -5.76 1.55 3.74
N VAL A 164 -5.98 1.40 5.04
CA VAL A 164 -5.47 0.28 5.84
C VAL A 164 -6.66 -0.47 6.42
N ASN A 165 -6.88 -1.70 5.97
CA ASN A 165 -8.08 -2.47 6.36
C ASN A 165 -7.95 -3.19 7.71
N ASN A 166 -6.75 -3.23 8.29
CA ASN A 166 -6.44 -3.91 9.55
C ASN A 166 -5.84 -2.97 10.61
N GLN A 167 -6.36 -1.73 10.68
CA GLN A 167 -5.88 -0.71 11.64
C GLN A 167 -6.26 -1.06 13.09
N ARG A 168 -7.43 -1.68 13.25
CA ARG A 168 -7.91 -2.18 14.54
C ARG A 168 -7.36 -3.59 14.81
N ILE A 169 -7.23 -3.97 16.08
CA ILE A 169 -6.80 -5.32 16.47
C ILE A 169 -7.94 -6.31 16.68
N ASP A 170 -9.12 -5.81 17.02
CA ASP A 170 -10.38 -6.53 17.25
C ASP A 170 -11.16 -6.87 15.97
N ASN A 171 -10.53 -6.72 14.82
CA ASN A 171 -11.08 -7.14 13.54
C ASN A 171 -9.94 -7.47 12.59
N TYR A 172 -10.15 -8.49 11.76
CA TYR A 172 -9.27 -8.80 10.66
C TYR A 172 -10.01 -8.84 9.33
N ASN A 173 -9.48 -8.11 8.35
CA ASN A 173 -10.04 -8.03 7.03
C ASN A 173 -9.04 -8.52 5.97
N VAL A 174 -9.48 -9.43 5.11
CA VAL A 174 -8.77 -9.76 3.86
C VAL A 174 -9.39 -8.91 2.77
N GLY A 175 -8.71 -7.84 2.37
CA GLY A 175 -9.16 -6.94 1.33
C GLY A 175 -8.71 -7.41 -0.05
N VAL A 176 -9.34 -6.87 -1.11
CA VAL A 176 -8.96 -7.16 -2.49
C VAL A 176 -8.60 -5.88 -3.21
N MET A 177 -7.52 -5.93 -3.98
CA MET A 177 -7.16 -4.93 -4.97
C MET A 177 -6.98 -5.63 -6.30
N SER A 178 -7.57 -5.10 -7.36
CA SER A 178 -7.40 -5.64 -8.70
C SER A 178 -7.35 -4.51 -9.71
N ASP A 179 -6.57 -4.68 -10.77
CA ASP A 179 -6.57 -3.77 -11.89
C ASP A 179 -6.45 -4.53 -13.22
N ILE A 180 -7.00 -3.94 -14.27
CA ILE A 180 -6.86 -4.38 -15.65
C ILE A 180 -6.48 -3.14 -16.45
N ASN A 181 -5.40 -3.18 -17.20
CA ASN A 181 -4.98 -2.08 -18.06
C ASN A 181 -4.75 -2.59 -19.49
N SER A 182 -5.19 -1.83 -20.47
CA SER A 182 -4.97 -2.05 -21.90
C SER A 182 -4.55 -0.74 -22.55
N ASP A 183 -4.22 -0.72 -23.85
CA ASP A 183 -3.92 0.52 -24.58
C ASP A 183 -5.11 1.49 -24.63
N PHE A 184 -6.35 0.97 -24.55
CA PHE A 184 -7.58 1.74 -24.75
C PHE A 184 -8.22 2.25 -23.47
N GLY A 185 -7.80 1.75 -22.32
CA GLY A 185 -8.45 2.01 -21.04
C GLY A 185 -8.16 0.92 -20.03
N GLY A 186 -8.82 1.01 -18.88
CA GLY A 186 -8.63 0.05 -17.80
C GLY A 186 -9.65 0.18 -16.69
N VAL A 187 -9.53 -0.73 -15.73
CA VAL A 187 -10.42 -0.87 -14.59
C VAL A 187 -9.56 -1.05 -13.35
N GLN A 188 -9.94 -0.43 -12.25
CA GLN A 188 -9.37 -0.65 -10.92
C GLN A 188 -10.50 -0.98 -9.96
N VAL A 189 -10.28 -1.94 -9.09
CA VAL A 189 -11.23 -2.42 -8.09
C VAL A 189 -10.54 -2.53 -6.75
N PHE A 190 -11.24 -2.11 -5.70
CA PHE A 190 -10.80 -2.15 -4.32
C PHE A 190 -11.97 -2.58 -3.43
N THR A 191 -11.71 -3.45 -2.45
CA THR A 191 -12.61 -3.70 -1.32
C THR A 191 -11.81 -3.91 -0.04
N ASN A 192 -12.33 -3.43 1.09
CA ASN A 192 -11.66 -3.56 2.37
C ASN A 192 -11.63 -5.02 2.89
N SER A 193 -12.67 -5.79 2.56
CA SER A 193 -12.88 -7.14 3.10
C SER A 193 -13.70 -8.01 2.15
N ILE A 194 -13.25 -9.26 1.93
CA ILE A 194 -14.02 -10.34 1.28
C ILE A 194 -15.08 -10.95 2.19
N TYR A 195 -15.14 -10.54 3.47
CA TYR A 195 -16.15 -11.03 4.40
C TYR A 195 -17.26 -10.00 4.56
N SER A 196 -16.91 -8.80 5.04
CA SER A 196 -17.90 -7.78 5.36
C SER A 196 -18.39 -7.00 4.14
N HIS A 197 -17.55 -6.87 3.10
CA HIS A 197 -17.84 -6.10 1.87
C HIS A 197 -18.40 -4.69 2.14
N GLU A 198 -17.96 -4.06 3.23
CA GLU A 198 -18.54 -2.80 3.68
C GLU A 198 -18.04 -1.65 2.83
N VAL A 199 -16.72 -1.56 2.63
CA VAL A 199 -16.09 -0.48 1.85
C VAL A 199 -15.58 -1.02 0.54
N GLY A 200 -16.00 -0.40 -0.56
CA GLY A 200 -15.57 -0.76 -1.90
C GLY A 200 -15.35 0.46 -2.79
N ALA A 201 -14.50 0.30 -3.80
CA ALA A 201 -14.31 1.30 -4.84
C ALA A 201 -14.01 0.66 -6.19
N GLY A 202 -14.43 1.33 -7.25
CA GLY A 202 -14.16 0.95 -8.63
C GLY A 202 -13.88 2.20 -9.46
N ARG A 203 -12.87 2.13 -10.33
CA ARG A 203 -12.59 3.13 -11.36
C ARG A 203 -12.60 2.45 -12.72
N VAL A 204 -13.23 3.09 -13.69
CA VAL A 204 -13.11 2.73 -15.10
C VAL A 204 -12.58 3.95 -15.82
N TYR A 205 -11.59 3.77 -16.67
CA TYR A 205 -11.04 4.86 -17.47
C TYR A 205 -10.85 4.42 -18.91
N VAL A 206 -10.87 5.39 -19.81
CA VAL A 206 -10.69 5.19 -21.24
C VAL A 206 -9.67 6.17 -21.79
N ARG A 207 -9.05 5.82 -22.92
CA ARG A 207 -8.15 6.66 -23.71
C ARG A 207 -8.85 6.99 -25.03
N PRO A 208 -9.64 8.09 -25.09
CA PRO A 208 -10.57 8.30 -26.20
C PRO A 208 -9.89 8.38 -27.57
N LEU A 209 -8.71 9.00 -27.62
CA LEU A 209 -7.95 9.15 -28.86
C LEU A 209 -7.49 7.78 -29.38
N ALA A 210 -6.94 6.93 -28.51
CA ALA A 210 -6.55 5.55 -28.86
C ALA A 210 -7.72 4.75 -29.46
N VAL A 211 -8.90 4.84 -28.84
CA VAL A 211 -10.12 4.18 -29.32
C VAL A 211 -10.55 4.74 -30.68
N ALA A 212 -10.60 6.06 -30.83
CA ALA A 212 -11.01 6.72 -32.06
C ALA A 212 -10.09 6.37 -33.24
N PHE A 213 -8.78 6.40 -33.04
CA PHE A 213 -7.81 6.01 -34.08
C PHE A 213 -7.97 4.54 -34.48
N LYS A 214 -8.15 3.63 -33.51
CA LYS A 214 -8.36 2.21 -33.82
C LYS A 214 -9.64 1.97 -34.62
N LEU A 215 -10.74 2.66 -34.29
CA LEU A 215 -11.99 2.57 -35.04
C LEU A 215 -11.83 3.12 -36.47
N PHE A 216 -11.11 4.22 -36.64
CA PHE A 216 -10.81 4.78 -37.96
C PHE A 216 -9.99 3.81 -38.82
N ASP A 217 -8.97 3.16 -38.26
CA ASP A 217 -8.16 2.15 -38.95
C ASP A 217 -9.01 0.95 -39.41
N ILE A 218 -9.95 0.50 -38.56
CA ILE A 218 -10.90 -0.59 -38.91
C ILE A 218 -11.82 -0.16 -40.05
N LEU A 219 -12.40 1.03 -39.97
CA LEU A 219 -13.38 1.53 -40.97
C LEU A 219 -12.74 1.83 -42.33
N THR A 220 -11.50 2.29 -42.35
CA THR A 220 -10.82 2.69 -43.60
C THR A 220 -10.02 1.57 -44.26
N GLY A 221 -9.90 0.40 -43.61
CA GLY A 221 -9.10 -0.73 -44.10
C GLY A 221 -7.60 -0.42 -44.25
N ARG A 222 -7.15 0.76 -43.79
CA ARG A 222 -5.76 1.19 -43.85
C ARG A 222 -5.01 0.58 -42.67
N SER A 223 -4.62 -0.67 -42.80
CA SER A 223 -3.87 -1.40 -41.75
C SER A 223 -2.45 -0.87 -41.51
N GLN A 224 -2.04 0.27 -42.10
CA GLN A 224 -0.65 0.75 -42.10
C GLN A 224 -0.45 2.26 -41.95
N LEU A 225 -1.51 3.10 -42.01
CA LEU A 225 -1.27 4.55 -41.86
C LEU A 225 -0.95 4.92 -40.40
N PHE A 226 -1.46 4.14 -39.44
CA PHE A 226 -1.22 4.30 -38.00
C PHE A 226 -0.94 2.99 -37.27
N SER A 227 -0.73 1.88 -38.00
CA SER A 227 -0.32 0.62 -37.37
C SER A 227 1.09 0.76 -36.81
N MET A 228 1.17 0.73 -35.49
CA MET A 228 2.26 0.12 -34.74
C MET A 228 3.67 0.46 -35.28
N LEU A 229 4.08 1.72 -35.16
CA LEU A 229 5.49 1.95 -34.84
C LEU A 229 5.72 1.27 -33.49
N PRO A 230 6.70 0.36 -33.37
CA PRO A 230 6.92 -0.40 -32.15
C PRO A 230 6.98 0.59 -31.01
N VAL A 231 6.09 0.38 -30.04
CA VAL A 231 6.12 1.14 -28.81
C VAL A 231 7.55 1.00 -28.30
N GLY A 232 8.25 2.13 -28.15
CA GLY A 232 9.60 2.09 -27.63
C GLY A 232 9.57 1.27 -26.35
N GLN A 233 10.51 0.32 -26.22
CA GLN A 233 10.76 -0.47 -25.02
C GLN A 233 11.25 0.42 -23.86
N GLY A 234 10.51 1.47 -23.55
CA GLY A 234 10.55 2.14 -22.27
C GLY A 234 9.50 1.47 -21.42
N ASN A 235 9.88 1.00 -20.23
CA ASN A 235 8.89 0.46 -19.31
C ASN A 235 7.83 1.57 -19.10
N VAL A 236 6.54 1.32 -19.15
CA VAL A 236 5.58 2.42 -18.94
C VAL A 236 5.07 2.29 -17.54
N ALA A 237 5.22 3.37 -16.78
CA ALA A 237 4.65 3.46 -15.46
C ALA A 237 3.11 3.50 -15.63
N ASP A 238 2.33 2.85 -14.75
CA ASP A 238 0.87 2.98 -14.76
C ASP A 238 0.43 4.46 -14.67
N GLU A 239 -0.87 4.70 -14.80
CA GLU A 239 -1.44 6.06 -14.74
C GLU A 239 -1.16 6.79 -13.42
N ALA A 240 -0.82 6.05 -12.36
CA ALA A 240 -0.33 6.61 -11.11
C ALA A 240 1.20 6.72 -11.04
N GLY A 241 1.95 6.32 -12.08
CA GLY A 241 3.40 6.36 -12.25
C GLY A 241 4.17 5.18 -11.65
N ARG A 242 3.80 3.91 -11.88
CA ARG A 242 4.45 2.69 -11.31
C ARG A 242 4.83 1.62 -12.35
N ARG A 243 6.04 1.02 -12.26
CA ARG A 243 6.58 -0.02 -13.20
C ARG A 243 6.77 -1.40 -12.49
N LYS A 244 7.04 -2.47 -13.29
CA LYS A 244 7.19 -3.91 -12.95
C LYS A 244 8.27 -4.28 -11.89
N VAL A 245 8.06 -5.43 -11.23
CA VAL A 245 8.93 -6.06 -10.20
C VAL A 245 10.10 -6.91 -10.75
N TYR A 246 10.01 -7.56 -11.91
CA TYR A 246 11.11 -8.42 -12.40
C TYR A 246 12.40 -7.65 -12.71
N GLU A 247 12.25 -6.36 -12.97
CA GLU A 247 13.35 -5.44 -13.18
C GLU A 247 13.94 -4.92 -11.85
N ASP A 248 13.12 -4.73 -10.81
CA ASP A 248 13.53 -4.29 -9.47
C ASP A 248 14.21 -5.42 -8.64
N ALA A 249 14.05 -6.67 -9.08
CA ALA A 249 14.67 -7.85 -8.45
C ALA A 249 16.11 -8.14 -8.93
N GLY A 250 16.67 -7.34 -9.84
CA GLY A 250 18.01 -7.56 -10.39
C GLY A 250 18.12 -8.73 -11.36
N VAL A 251 17.00 -9.12 -12.00
CA VAL A 251 17.04 -10.07 -13.12
C VAL A 251 17.07 -9.26 -14.41
N ASP A 252 18.21 -9.29 -15.08
CA ASP A 252 18.39 -8.67 -16.39
C ASP A 252 17.45 -9.29 -17.42
N SER A 253 16.64 -8.46 -18.07
CA SER A 253 15.93 -8.83 -19.30
C SER A 253 16.87 -8.92 -20.51
N GLU A 254 18.12 -8.46 -20.38
CA GLU A 254 19.14 -8.45 -21.44
C GLU A 254 19.74 -9.83 -21.77
N ASP A 255 19.42 -10.88 -20.99
CA ASP A 255 19.93 -12.24 -21.28
C ASP A 255 19.05 -13.08 -22.24
N ARG A 256 17.94 -12.54 -22.75
CA ARG A 256 17.05 -13.29 -23.67
C ARG A 256 17.26 -13.06 -25.17
N GLU A 257 18.08 -12.10 -25.59
CA GLU A 257 18.25 -11.81 -27.02
C GLU A 257 19.73 -11.82 -27.44
N LYS A 258 20.36 -13.00 -27.33
CA LYS A 258 21.59 -13.35 -28.06
C LYS A 258 21.18 -14.18 -29.28
N TYR A 259 21.43 -13.71 -30.50
CA TYR A 259 21.32 -14.57 -31.68
C TYR A 259 22.69 -15.17 -32.03
N ARG A 260 22.68 -16.41 -32.52
CA ARG A 260 23.90 -17.10 -32.96
C ARG A 260 24.28 -16.60 -34.35
N ALA A 261 25.49 -16.07 -34.49
CA ALA A 261 26.07 -15.75 -35.79
C ALA A 261 27.32 -16.61 -36.01
N LEU A 262 27.48 -17.14 -37.22
CA LEU A 262 28.71 -17.80 -37.65
C LEU A 262 29.67 -16.70 -38.09
N VAL A 263 30.71 -16.46 -37.29
CA VAL A 263 31.78 -15.51 -37.61
C VAL A 263 32.96 -16.29 -38.18
N GLU A 264 33.48 -15.85 -39.32
CA GLU A 264 34.63 -16.46 -39.99
C GLU A 264 35.91 -15.78 -39.51
N ASP A 265 36.83 -16.54 -38.93
CA ASP A 265 38.09 -16.02 -38.40
C ASP A 265 39.02 -15.64 -39.56
N GLU A 266 39.37 -14.35 -39.68
CA GLU A 266 40.07 -13.78 -40.84
C GLU A 266 41.46 -14.38 -41.09
N LYS A 267 42.04 -15.10 -40.13
CA LYS A 267 43.36 -15.75 -40.28
C LYS A 267 43.29 -17.23 -40.65
N THR A 268 42.21 -17.94 -40.33
CA THR A 268 42.11 -19.40 -40.49
C THR A 268 40.96 -19.86 -41.38
N LYS A 269 40.02 -18.96 -41.75
CA LYS A 269 38.82 -19.24 -42.59
C LYS A 269 37.89 -20.34 -42.05
N GLU A 270 37.98 -20.68 -40.78
CA GLU A 270 37.01 -21.57 -40.14
C GLU A 270 35.86 -20.76 -39.53
N LYS A 271 34.63 -21.26 -39.71
CA LYS A 271 33.41 -20.63 -39.18
C LYS A 271 33.19 -21.07 -37.74
N LYS A 272 33.16 -20.11 -36.82
CA LYS A 272 32.91 -20.37 -35.39
C LYS A 272 31.62 -19.68 -34.96
N GLU A 273 30.77 -20.40 -34.21
CA GLU A 273 29.57 -19.82 -33.61
C GLU A 273 29.96 -18.93 -32.43
N GLU A 274 29.71 -17.62 -32.53
CA GLU A 274 29.89 -16.68 -31.42
C GLU A 274 28.57 -15.99 -31.06
N MET A 275 28.41 -15.69 -29.77
CA MET A 275 27.29 -14.90 -29.25
C MET A 275 27.67 -13.42 -29.23
N ILE A 276 27.04 -12.62 -30.07
CA ILE A 276 27.29 -11.17 -30.16
C ILE A 276 26.19 -10.44 -29.37
N PRO A 277 26.53 -9.59 -28.37
CA PRO A 277 25.56 -8.69 -27.74
C PRO A 277 25.09 -7.61 -28.73
N ILE A 278 23.83 -7.19 -28.66
CA ILE A 278 23.31 -6.09 -29.51
C ILE A 278 24.02 -4.79 -29.09
N ASP A 279 25.11 -4.46 -29.77
CA ASP A 279 25.68 -3.12 -29.70
C ASP A 279 24.65 -2.15 -30.30
N LYS A 280 24.19 -1.20 -29.48
CA LYS A 280 23.37 -0.08 -29.93
C LYS A 280 24.11 0.67 -31.04
N LYS A 281 23.56 0.66 -32.25
CA LYS A 281 24.00 1.56 -33.33
C LYS A 281 24.11 2.99 -32.78
N PRO A 282 25.16 3.76 -33.14
CA PRO A 282 25.30 5.14 -32.69
C PRO A 282 24.07 5.95 -33.13
N GLU A 283 23.29 6.40 -32.14
CA GLU A 283 22.09 7.18 -32.34
C GLU A 283 22.44 8.57 -32.89
N THR A 284 21.79 8.95 -33.99
CA THR A 284 21.91 10.31 -34.53
C THR A 284 21.33 11.34 -33.54
N PRO A 285 21.78 12.62 -33.55
CA PRO A 285 21.22 13.66 -32.69
C PRO A 285 19.68 13.80 -32.79
N GLN A 286 19.12 13.54 -33.97
CA GLN A 286 17.67 13.51 -34.20
C GLN A 286 16.99 12.31 -33.53
N GLN A 287 17.62 11.13 -33.52
CA GLN A 287 17.13 9.96 -32.79
C GLN A 287 17.21 10.16 -31.28
N ARG A 288 18.30 10.75 -30.76
CA ARG A 288 18.41 11.14 -29.34
C ARG A 288 17.32 12.11 -28.92
N MET A 289 17.03 13.12 -29.74
CA MET A 289 15.93 14.06 -29.49
C MET A 289 14.57 13.36 -29.55
N LYS A 290 14.36 12.43 -30.49
CA LYS A 290 13.11 11.66 -30.61
C LYS A 290 12.88 10.72 -29.41
N GLU A 291 13.93 10.05 -28.92
CA GLU A 291 13.88 9.27 -27.68
C GLU A 291 13.66 10.15 -26.43
N PHE A 292 14.21 11.37 -26.42
CA PHE A 292 14.02 12.32 -25.33
C PHE A 292 12.58 12.83 -25.23
N PHE A 293 11.87 12.95 -26.35
CA PHE A 293 10.54 13.58 -26.40
C PHE A 293 9.36 12.62 -26.61
N ASN A 294 9.53 11.40 -27.15
CA ASN A 294 8.41 10.52 -27.48
C ASN A 294 8.75 9.01 -27.43
N GLN A 295 8.40 8.33 -26.34
CA GLN A 295 8.27 6.86 -26.35
C GLN A 295 6.81 6.38 -26.46
N ASP A 296 5.84 7.17 -25.96
CA ASP A 296 4.41 6.85 -26.04
C ASP A 296 3.72 7.50 -27.26
N ASN A 297 2.79 6.77 -27.89
CA ASN A 297 1.89 7.31 -28.91
C ASN A 297 1.04 8.44 -28.31
N PHE A 298 0.93 9.58 -29.01
CA PHE A 298 0.07 10.71 -28.62
C PHE A 298 -1.36 10.28 -28.32
N ALA A 299 -1.88 9.30 -29.05
CA ALA A 299 -3.21 8.74 -28.86
C ALA A 299 -3.46 8.13 -27.46
N ASN A 300 -2.39 7.68 -26.78
CA ASN A 300 -2.49 7.01 -25.48
C ASN A 300 -2.19 7.96 -24.31
N ARG A 301 -2.00 9.26 -24.56
CA ARG A 301 -1.58 10.24 -23.55
C ARG A 301 -2.73 10.84 -22.78
N PHE A 302 -3.92 10.89 -23.38
CA PHE A 302 -5.11 11.45 -22.75
C PHE A 302 -6.00 10.33 -22.22
N ALA A 303 -6.29 10.36 -20.92
CA ALA A 303 -7.23 9.45 -20.29
C ALA A 303 -8.30 10.23 -19.51
N ILE A 304 -9.51 9.66 -19.50
CA ILE A 304 -10.63 10.14 -18.69
C ILE A 304 -11.15 8.97 -17.88
N GLY A 305 -11.29 9.17 -16.58
CA GLY A 305 -11.78 8.18 -15.63
C GLY A 305 -13.10 8.57 -14.97
N TYR A 306 -13.84 7.55 -14.57
CA TYR A 306 -14.95 7.65 -13.63
C TYR A 306 -14.67 6.72 -12.46
N THR A 307 -14.74 7.26 -11.25
CA THR A 307 -14.52 6.53 -10.00
C THR A 307 -15.78 6.54 -9.16
N THR A 308 -16.11 5.41 -8.53
CA THR A 308 -17.14 5.30 -7.52
C THR A 308 -16.58 4.59 -6.30
N ALA A 309 -16.83 5.11 -5.11
CA ALA A 309 -16.51 4.46 -3.84
C ALA A 309 -17.74 4.49 -2.93
N PHE A 310 -17.86 3.52 -2.05
CA PHE A 310 -19.02 3.40 -1.18
C PHE A 310 -18.67 2.71 0.14
N ASP A 311 -19.45 3.04 1.17
CA ASP A 311 -19.58 2.23 2.38
C ASP A 311 -21.05 1.81 2.49
N THR A 312 -21.32 0.51 2.39
CA THR A 312 -22.69 -0.03 2.37
C THR A 312 -23.40 0.11 3.71
N LYS A 313 -22.64 0.27 4.80
CA LYS A 313 -23.13 0.38 6.18
C LYS A 313 -22.39 1.49 6.92
N ALA A 314 -22.31 2.67 6.31
CA ALA A 314 -21.64 3.82 6.92
C ALA A 314 -22.41 4.23 8.19
N PRO A 315 -21.79 4.16 9.38
CA PRO A 315 -22.48 4.55 10.60
C PRO A 315 -22.84 6.04 10.54
N THR A 316 -24.10 6.37 10.87
CA THR A 316 -24.56 7.76 11.04
C THR A 316 -24.90 8.09 12.47
N GLN A 317 -25.16 7.07 13.29
CA GLN A 317 -25.39 7.21 14.72
C GLN A 317 -25.04 5.91 15.44
N LEU A 318 -24.28 6.03 16.52
CA LEU A 318 -23.96 4.91 17.38
C LEU A 318 -25.09 4.62 18.38
N SER A 319 -25.14 3.40 18.92
CA SER A 319 -26.17 2.97 19.88
C SER A 319 -25.75 3.28 21.31
N PHE A 320 -26.57 4.06 22.02
CA PHE A 320 -26.33 4.41 23.43
C PHE A 320 -27.34 3.72 24.33
N ASP A 321 -26.94 3.43 25.58
CA ASP A 321 -27.85 2.97 26.62
C ASP A 321 -28.62 4.14 27.25
N THR A 322 -29.53 3.84 28.19
CA THR A 322 -30.32 4.84 28.91
C THR A 322 -29.47 5.77 29.80
N THR A 323 -28.19 5.44 30.02
CA THR A 323 -27.23 6.25 30.79
C THR A 323 -26.35 7.12 29.90
N GLY A 324 -26.51 7.05 28.57
CA GLY A 324 -25.71 7.77 27.59
C GLY A 324 -24.34 7.13 27.33
N ARG A 325 -24.10 5.89 27.76
CA ARG A 325 -22.87 5.14 27.43
C ARG A 325 -23.06 4.39 26.12
N LEU A 326 -21.97 4.28 25.36
CA LEU A 326 -21.99 3.55 24.10
C LEU A 326 -22.21 2.05 24.38
N ARG A 327 -23.18 1.45 23.70
CA ARG A 327 -23.40 0.00 23.76
C ARG A 327 -22.35 -0.69 22.90
N LEU A 328 -21.79 -1.76 23.44
CA LEU A 328 -20.79 -2.58 22.75
C LEU A 328 -21.33 -3.98 22.51
N ASP A 329 -20.79 -4.65 21.49
CA ASP A 329 -21.02 -6.08 21.31
C ASP A 329 -20.19 -6.91 22.32
N ALA A 330 -20.32 -8.24 22.24
CA ALA A 330 -19.60 -9.17 23.11
C ALA A 330 -18.06 -9.07 23.00
N ASN A 331 -17.56 -8.44 21.93
CA ASN A 331 -16.15 -8.32 21.59
C ASN A 331 -15.65 -6.87 21.76
N ASN A 332 -16.41 -6.03 22.48
CA ASN A 332 -16.12 -4.60 22.73
C ASN A 332 -16.13 -3.69 21.49
N ASN A 333 -16.79 -4.08 20.40
CA ASN A 333 -16.98 -3.20 19.24
C ASN A 333 -18.16 -2.23 19.46
N PRO A 334 -18.04 -0.97 19.02
CA PRO A 334 -19.15 -0.02 18.93
C PRO A 334 -20.39 -0.59 18.23
N LEU A 335 -21.54 -0.62 18.91
CA LEU A 335 -22.82 -0.91 18.27
C LEU A 335 -23.35 0.32 17.54
N VAL A 336 -23.90 0.10 16.35
CA VAL A 336 -24.44 1.15 15.48
C VAL A 336 -25.96 1.13 15.55
N GLN A 337 -26.59 2.29 15.75
CA GLN A 337 -28.04 2.43 15.77
C GLN A 337 -28.59 2.66 14.36
N TYR A 338 -27.96 3.57 13.60
CA TYR A 338 -28.37 3.90 12.24
C TYR A 338 -27.16 3.88 11.30
N THR A 339 -27.39 3.33 10.10
CA THR A 339 -26.43 3.25 9.01
C THR A 339 -27.06 3.79 7.74
N ASP A 340 -26.25 4.46 6.92
CA ASP A 340 -26.61 4.82 5.56
C ASP A 340 -25.64 4.17 4.56
N ARG A 341 -26.10 3.97 3.32
CA ARG A 341 -25.19 3.68 2.21
C ARG A 341 -24.51 4.98 1.77
N LEU A 342 -23.25 5.16 2.16
CA LEU A 342 -22.41 6.25 1.66
C LEU A 342 -21.98 5.96 0.22
N THR A 343 -22.07 6.93 -0.68
CA THR A 343 -21.55 6.85 -2.04
C THR A 343 -20.81 8.13 -2.42
N ILE A 344 -19.62 7.98 -2.96
CA ILE A 344 -18.76 9.06 -3.46
C ILE A 344 -18.45 8.74 -4.92
N THR A 345 -18.67 9.71 -5.80
CA THR A 345 -18.38 9.56 -7.24
C THR A 345 -17.38 10.62 -7.68
N GLY A 346 -16.51 10.28 -8.60
CA GLY A 346 -15.50 11.17 -9.16
C GLY A 346 -15.38 11.03 -10.66
N MET A 347 -15.02 12.12 -11.31
CA MET A 347 -14.52 12.12 -12.69
C MET A 347 -13.10 12.66 -12.68
N ASP A 348 -12.22 12.02 -13.42
CA ASP A 348 -10.82 12.43 -13.54
C ASP A 348 -10.41 12.54 -15.01
N ALA A 349 -9.48 13.43 -15.30
CA ALA A 349 -8.86 13.57 -16.60
C ALA A 349 -7.36 13.78 -16.41
N GLU A 350 -6.55 13.06 -17.17
CA GLU A 350 -5.10 13.16 -17.15
C GLU A 350 -4.53 13.28 -18.56
N TYR A 351 -3.40 13.97 -18.66
CA TYR A 351 -2.68 14.08 -19.91
C TYR A 351 -1.18 13.92 -19.69
N LYS A 352 -0.58 12.87 -20.27
CA LYS A 352 0.87 12.65 -20.24
C LYS A 352 1.56 13.66 -21.17
N LEU A 353 1.90 14.85 -20.65
CA LEU A 353 2.58 15.92 -21.39
C LEU A 353 3.95 15.47 -21.89
N LEU A 354 4.74 14.83 -21.01
CA LEU A 354 6.06 14.29 -21.30
C LEU A 354 6.10 12.83 -20.84
N SER A 355 6.60 11.95 -21.70
CA SER A 355 6.82 10.53 -21.40
C SER A 355 8.10 10.10 -22.09
N SER A 356 9.20 10.17 -21.33
CA SER A 356 10.55 9.82 -21.73
C SER A 356 11.17 8.87 -20.70
N LYS A 357 12.31 8.25 -21.05
CA LYS A 357 13.01 7.31 -20.17
C LYS A 357 13.34 7.89 -18.77
N TYR A 358 13.64 9.19 -18.68
CA TYR A 358 14.13 9.85 -17.47
C TYR A 358 13.22 10.97 -16.95
N VAL A 359 12.24 11.42 -17.73
CA VAL A 359 11.34 12.51 -17.35
C VAL A 359 9.92 12.15 -17.77
N GLU A 360 9.01 12.13 -16.80
CA GLU A 360 7.57 11.99 -17.05
C GLU A 360 6.84 13.17 -16.39
N LEU A 361 5.88 13.75 -17.10
CA LEU A 361 5.08 14.87 -16.62
C LEU A 361 3.62 14.62 -16.99
N THR A 362 2.77 14.44 -15.98
CA THR A 362 1.35 14.12 -16.14
C THR A 362 0.51 15.05 -15.26
N PRO A 363 0.04 16.21 -15.77
CA PRO A 363 -1.06 16.94 -15.16
C PRO A 363 -2.34 16.11 -15.13
N TYR A 364 -3.11 16.29 -14.08
CA TYR A 364 -4.42 15.70 -13.91
C TYR A 364 -5.39 16.66 -13.22
N TYR A 365 -6.67 16.38 -13.40
CA TYR A 365 -7.78 17.12 -12.82
C TYR A 365 -8.86 16.15 -12.36
N ASP A 366 -9.25 16.21 -11.10
CA ASP A 366 -10.34 15.41 -10.54
C ASP A 366 -11.46 16.30 -9.99
N ILE A 367 -12.70 15.86 -10.19
CA ILE A 367 -13.89 16.41 -9.55
C ILE A 367 -14.62 15.28 -8.84
N ASN A 368 -14.79 15.42 -7.53
CA ASN A 368 -15.45 14.44 -6.69
C ASN A 368 -16.70 15.00 -6.02
N THR A 369 -17.66 14.14 -5.71
CA THR A 369 -18.89 14.50 -5.00
C THR A 369 -19.31 13.40 -4.04
N ILE A 370 -19.59 13.76 -2.79
CA ILE A 370 -20.18 12.86 -1.79
C ILE A 370 -21.70 12.95 -1.90
N LYS A 371 -22.36 11.89 -2.41
CA LYS A 371 -23.79 11.93 -2.77
C LYS A 371 -24.73 12.08 -1.58
N ASN A 372 -24.30 11.63 -0.40
CA ASN A 372 -25.10 11.68 0.83
C ASN A 372 -25.10 13.04 1.52
N LEU A 373 -24.31 13.99 1.00
CA LEU A 373 -24.14 15.31 1.58
C LEU A 373 -24.58 16.36 0.57
N ASN A 374 -25.36 17.33 1.02
CA ASN A 374 -25.77 18.46 0.18
C ASN A 374 -24.52 19.26 -0.21
N ASN A 375 -24.37 19.61 -1.50
CA ASN A 375 -23.28 20.43 -2.02
C ASN A 375 -21.85 20.02 -1.61
N ALA A 376 -21.58 18.73 -1.37
CA ALA A 376 -20.24 18.28 -1.00
C ALA A 376 -19.38 17.93 -2.22
N LYS A 377 -18.79 18.94 -2.86
CA LYS A 377 -17.90 18.75 -4.02
C LYS A 377 -16.45 19.15 -3.71
N GLY A 378 -15.51 18.43 -4.31
CA GLY A 378 -14.09 18.74 -4.24
C GLY A 378 -13.46 18.72 -5.61
N THR A 379 -12.67 19.74 -5.94
CA THR A 379 -11.85 19.79 -7.15
C THR A 379 -10.38 19.70 -6.80
N HIS A 380 -9.64 18.89 -7.56
CA HIS A 380 -8.24 18.59 -7.34
C HIS A 380 -7.48 18.86 -8.64
N TYR A 381 -6.45 19.70 -8.58
CA TYR A 381 -5.59 20.05 -9.70
C TYR A 381 -4.18 19.63 -9.33
N GLY A 382 -3.60 18.66 -10.02
CA GLY A 382 -2.26 18.23 -9.68
C GLY A 382 -1.45 17.84 -10.89
N THR A 383 -0.18 17.57 -10.61
CA THR A 383 0.78 17.18 -11.62
C THR A 383 1.66 16.09 -11.04
N VAL A 384 1.86 15.00 -11.76
CA VAL A 384 2.87 14.00 -11.42
C VAL A 384 4.11 14.30 -12.25
N LEU A 385 5.22 14.63 -11.58
CA LEU A 385 6.54 14.76 -12.18
C LEU A 385 7.41 13.60 -11.72
N ARG A 386 7.98 12.85 -12.65
CA ARG A 386 8.99 11.82 -12.36
C ARG A 386 10.29 12.20 -13.05
N LEU A 387 11.38 12.19 -12.31
CA LEU A 387 12.73 12.47 -12.77
C LEU A 387 13.62 11.27 -12.42
N GLY A 388 14.40 10.77 -13.37
CA GLY A 388 15.32 9.65 -13.18
C GLY A 388 14.90 8.36 -13.85
N GLY A 389 15.84 7.41 -13.86
CA GLY A 389 15.71 6.12 -14.54
C GLY A 389 14.95 5.09 -13.71
N LYS A 390 15.17 3.82 -14.01
CA LYS A 390 14.52 2.71 -13.30
C LYS A 390 14.98 2.64 -11.84
N ASP A 391 16.28 2.60 -11.60
CA ASP A 391 16.83 2.35 -10.26
C ASP A 391 16.85 3.60 -9.38
N ILE A 392 17.05 4.77 -9.97
CA ILE A 392 17.11 6.04 -9.24
C ILE A 392 16.09 6.97 -9.85
N TYR A 393 15.06 7.30 -9.07
CA TYR A 393 14.09 8.30 -9.47
C TYR A 393 13.53 9.11 -8.29
N LEU A 394 13.19 10.35 -8.59
CA LEU A 394 12.39 11.24 -7.77
C LEU A 394 11.03 11.40 -8.43
N LYS A 395 9.97 11.18 -7.66
CA LYS A 395 8.60 11.43 -8.10
C LYS A 395 7.96 12.45 -7.18
N VAL A 396 7.44 13.52 -7.74
CA VAL A 396 6.81 14.63 -7.03
C VAL A 396 5.40 14.79 -7.56
N LYS A 397 4.43 14.84 -6.66
CA LYS A 397 3.02 15.06 -6.98
C LYS A 397 2.48 16.21 -6.13
N PRO A 398 2.68 17.47 -6.56
CA PRO A 398 1.92 18.59 -6.01
C PRO A 398 0.46 18.55 -6.49
N GLU A 399 -0.44 18.96 -5.61
CA GLU A 399 -1.88 19.02 -5.85
C GLU A 399 -2.49 20.20 -5.09
N TYR A 400 -3.27 21.02 -5.79
CA TYR A 400 -4.11 22.06 -5.22
C TYR A 400 -5.55 21.56 -5.10
N ARG A 401 -6.18 21.80 -3.95
CA ARG A 401 -7.53 21.32 -3.63
C ARG A 401 -8.45 22.49 -3.32
N ASN A 402 -9.62 22.51 -3.95
CA ASN A 402 -10.68 23.48 -3.68
C ASN A 402 -12.01 22.77 -3.45
N MET A 403 -12.50 22.84 -2.21
CA MET A 403 -13.53 21.95 -1.71
C MET A 403 -14.64 22.73 -1.03
N ASP A 404 -15.87 22.21 -1.09
CA ASP A 404 -16.95 22.67 -0.24
C ASP A 404 -16.65 22.34 1.23
N SER A 405 -17.25 23.08 2.15
CA SER A 405 -16.99 23.00 3.60
C SER A 405 -17.17 21.59 4.18
N ASN A 406 -18.17 20.86 3.68
CA ASN A 406 -18.53 19.51 4.13
C ASN A 406 -17.92 18.40 3.25
N TYR A 407 -17.08 18.72 2.28
CA TYR A 407 -16.32 17.74 1.50
C TYR A 407 -15.02 17.37 2.23
N ILE A 408 -14.80 16.07 2.42
CA ILE A 408 -13.58 15.54 3.04
C ILE A 408 -12.75 14.83 1.96
N PRO A 409 -11.56 15.34 1.59
CA PRO A 409 -10.71 14.70 0.60
C PRO A 409 -10.19 13.36 1.13
N MET A 410 -10.00 12.38 0.25
CA MET A 410 -9.53 11.04 0.60
C MET A 410 -10.35 10.44 1.74
N TYR A 411 -11.68 10.49 1.59
CA TYR A 411 -12.62 10.07 2.61
C TYR A 411 -12.30 8.68 3.19
N PHE A 412 -11.84 7.76 2.33
CA PHE A 412 -11.35 6.44 2.71
C PHE A 412 -9.82 6.45 2.78
N ASP A 413 -9.28 6.71 3.98
CA ASP A 413 -7.84 6.77 4.25
C ASP A 413 -7.40 5.78 5.34
N SER A 414 -6.14 5.86 5.77
CA SER A 414 -5.54 4.99 6.79
C SER A 414 -6.23 5.03 8.16
N PHE A 415 -7.04 6.06 8.43
CA PHE A 415 -7.79 6.20 9.67
C PHE A 415 -9.26 5.76 9.52
N TYR A 416 -9.74 5.42 8.31
CA TYR A 416 -11.16 5.22 8.07
C TYR A 416 -11.81 4.14 8.94
N GLU A 417 -11.12 3.02 9.17
CA GLU A 417 -11.60 1.92 10.03
C GLU A 417 -11.88 2.39 11.48
N LEU A 418 -11.26 3.49 11.91
CA LEU A 418 -11.50 4.15 13.20
C LEU A 418 -12.53 5.27 13.04
N GLU A 419 -12.31 6.15 12.07
CA GLU A 419 -13.08 7.39 11.90
C GLU A 419 -14.55 7.12 11.56
N ARG A 420 -14.86 6.01 10.88
CA ARG A 420 -16.25 5.63 10.60
C ARG A 420 -17.09 5.45 11.87
N PHE A 421 -16.45 5.14 13.01
CA PHE A 421 -17.09 5.09 14.32
C PHE A 421 -16.80 6.33 15.18
N GLN A 422 -15.65 6.98 14.99
CA GLN A 422 -15.26 8.16 15.76
C GLN A 422 -14.44 9.16 14.92
N SER A 423 -15.09 10.21 14.41
CA SER A 423 -14.57 11.22 13.47
C SER A 423 -13.25 11.86 13.90
N ASN A 424 -13.08 12.06 15.22
CA ASN A 424 -11.86 12.59 15.82
C ASN A 424 -11.48 11.76 17.06
N VAL A 425 -10.50 10.88 16.86
CA VAL A 425 -9.96 9.97 17.89
C VAL A 425 -9.19 10.70 19.01
N ALA A 426 -8.95 12.01 18.90
CA ALA A 426 -8.42 12.84 19.98
C ALA A 426 -9.49 13.42 20.92
N THR A 427 -10.78 13.29 20.59
CA THR A 427 -11.89 13.77 21.43
C THR A 427 -12.70 12.62 21.98
N ASN A 428 -13.33 12.78 23.14
CA ASN A 428 -14.24 11.76 23.69
C ASN A 428 -15.65 11.83 23.09
N ILE A 429 -15.81 12.50 21.95
CA ILE A 429 -17.11 12.64 21.28
C ILE A 429 -17.29 11.43 20.37
N PRO A 430 -18.26 10.54 20.66
CA PRO A 430 -18.52 9.32 19.89
C PRO A 430 -19.36 9.64 18.63
N GLU A 431 -18.89 10.62 17.85
CA GLU A 431 -19.52 11.05 16.61
C GLU A 431 -18.88 10.32 15.42
N THR A 432 -19.69 9.78 14.52
CA THR A 432 -19.18 9.06 13.34
C THR A 432 -18.67 10.04 12.26
N LYS A 433 -17.72 9.64 11.41
CA LYS A 433 -17.21 10.50 10.31
C LYS A 433 -18.33 11.03 9.41
N LEU A 434 -19.33 10.21 9.09
CA LEU A 434 -20.45 10.63 8.23
C LEU A 434 -21.39 11.59 8.96
N GLN A 435 -21.66 11.36 10.25
CA GLN A 435 -22.42 12.29 11.07
C GLN A 435 -21.75 13.65 11.15
N ALA A 436 -20.45 13.68 11.46
CA ALA A 436 -19.66 14.91 11.52
C ALA A 436 -19.78 15.71 10.21
N ALA A 437 -19.66 15.03 9.06
CA ALA A 437 -19.76 15.66 7.76
C ALA A 437 -21.18 16.19 7.45
N LYS A 438 -22.23 15.53 7.95
CA LYS A 438 -23.63 15.98 7.81
C LYS A 438 -23.95 17.23 8.64
N LEU A 439 -23.26 17.41 9.78
CA LEU A 439 -23.48 18.58 10.66
C LEU A 439 -22.78 19.85 10.16
N VAL A 440 -21.82 19.74 9.24
CA VAL A 440 -21.15 20.90 8.64
C VAL A 440 -22.10 21.62 7.69
N ASP A 441 -22.22 22.95 7.83
CA ASP A 441 -23.00 23.79 6.93
C ASP A 441 -22.52 23.65 5.47
N PRO A 442 -23.35 23.11 4.56
CA PRO A 442 -23.02 22.94 3.14
C PRO A 442 -22.69 24.23 2.41
N ASN A 443 -23.18 25.38 2.90
CA ASN A 443 -22.97 26.69 2.29
C ASN A 443 -21.87 27.48 3.01
N GLY A 444 -21.14 26.83 3.93
CA GLY A 444 -20.00 27.40 4.62
C GLY A 444 -18.86 27.78 3.66
N PRO A 445 -17.83 28.50 4.17
CA PRO A 445 -16.70 28.91 3.37
C PRO A 445 -15.96 27.70 2.79
N ARG A 446 -15.62 27.76 1.49
CA ARG A 446 -14.87 26.71 0.80
C ARG A 446 -13.52 26.46 1.45
N LEU A 447 -13.18 25.18 1.63
CA LEU A 447 -11.90 24.73 2.14
C LEU A 447 -10.89 24.61 0.99
N LYS A 448 -9.81 25.40 1.07
CA LYS A 448 -8.71 25.36 0.10
C LYS A 448 -7.45 24.82 0.77
N GLY A 449 -6.64 24.11 0.02
CA GLY A 449 -5.37 23.59 0.53
C GLY A 449 -4.52 22.91 -0.51
N THR A 450 -3.44 22.29 -0.05
CA THR A 450 -2.48 21.59 -0.89
C THR A 450 -2.21 20.18 -0.35
N PHE A 451 -1.86 19.30 -1.27
CA PHE A 451 -1.32 17.98 -1.01
C PHE A 451 -0.06 17.82 -1.85
N THR A 452 1.05 17.43 -1.23
CA THR A 452 2.28 17.12 -1.96
C THR A 452 2.74 15.75 -1.54
N SER A 453 2.99 14.87 -2.52
CA SER A 453 3.65 13.58 -2.32
C SER A 453 5.02 13.60 -2.98
N ILE A 454 6.03 13.06 -2.29
CA ILE A 454 7.40 12.93 -2.80
C ILE A 454 7.84 11.49 -2.55
N ILE A 455 8.27 10.80 -3.60
CA ILE A 455 8.89 9.49 -3.52
C ILE A 455 10.31 9.62 -4.06
N LEU A 456 11.28 9.28 -3.22
CA LEU A 456 12.66 9.09 -3.62
C LEU A 456 12.95 7.60 -3.63
N ALA A 457 13.30 7.06 -4.79
CA ALA A 457 13.79 5.70 -4.93
C ALA A 457 15.25 5.74 -5.35
N PHE A 458 16.06 4.91 -4.69
CA PHE A 458 17.48 4.76 -4.96
C PHE A 458 17.86 3.28 -4.84
N TYR A 459 17.95 2.60 -5.97
CA TYR A 459 18.01 1.16 -6.12
C TYR A 459 16.91 0.45 -5.31
N ARG A 460 17.32 -0.34 -4.31
CA ARG A 460 16.41 -1.07 -3.44
C ARG A 460 15.84 -0.19 -2.33
N MET A 461 16.38 1.00 -2.09
CA MET A 461 15.87 1.92 -1.06
C MET A 461 14.74 2.80 -1.59
N SER A 462 13.78 3.12 -0.72
CA SER A 462 12.72 4.07 -1.02
C SER A 462 12.31 4.86 0.23
N ILE A 463 12.05 6.14 0.03
CA ILE A 463 11.45 7.03 1.01
C ILE A 463 10.26 7.71 0.35
N GLU A 464 9.12 7.69 1.01
CA GLU A 464 7.92 8.38 0.59
C GLU A 464 7.49 9.38 1.66
N THR A 465 7.13 10.59 1.26
CA THR A 465 6.64 11.62 2.18
C THR A 465 5.42 12.28 1.58
N ASN A 466 4.39 12.51 2.39
CA ASN A 466 3.28 13.37 1.98
C ASN A 466 3.02 14.44 3.02
N LEU A 467 2.65 15.62 2.52
CA LEU A 467 2.24 16.74 3.33
C LEU A 467 0.92 17.28 2.80
N GLU A 468 -0.01 17.49 3.72
CA GLU A 468 -1.29 18.13 3.45
C GLU A 468 -1.49 19.30 4.37
N ARG A 469 -2.05 20.37 3.81
CA ARG A 469 -2.43 21.53 4.59
C ARG A 469 -3.63 22.21 3.97
N TYR A 470 -4.70 22.33 4.74
CA TYR A 470 -5.87 23.13 4.38
C TYR A 470 -6.03 24.31 5.33
N ASN A 471 -6.78 25.31 4.88
CA ASN A 471 -7.09 26.48 5.69
C ASN A 471 -7.88 26.10 6.96
N GLY A 472 -7.53 26.68 8.10
CA GLY A 472 -8.20 26.42 9.38
C GLY A 472 -7.41 25.51 10.32
N PRO A 473 -7.87 25.37 11.57
CA PRO A 473 -7.19 24.55 12.57
C PRO A 473 -7.37 23.06 12.28
N ASN A 474 -6.38 22.25 12.68
CA ASN A 474 -6.41 20.78 12.63
C ASN A 474 -6.66 20.21 11.22
N HIS A 475 -6.22 20.93 10.19
CA HIS A 475 -6.37 20.54 8.80
C HIS A 475 -5.02 20.20 8.15
N SER A 476 -4.08 19.66 8.92
CA SER A 476 -2.80 19.19 8.39
C SER A 476 -2.64 17.69 8.57
N ARG A 477 -1.96 17.06 7.60
CA ARG A 477 -1.53 15.66 7.67
C ARG A 477 -0.11 15.53 7.17
N VAL A 478 0.65 14.63 7.80
CA VAL A 478 1.96 14.18 7.30
C VAL A 478 1.97 12.67 7.21
N PHE A 479 2.64 12.16 6.18
CA PHE A 479 2.99 10.75 6.01
C PHE A 479 4.49 10.65 5.75
N VAL A 480 5.12 9.63 6.32
CA VAL A 480 6.50 9.22 6.02
C VAL A 480 6.51 7.70 5.91
N GLY A 481 6.97 7.17 4.79
CA GLY A 481 7.25 5.75 4.56
C GLY A 481 8.72 5.56 4.27
N VAL A 482 9.33 4.52 4.83
CA VAL A 482 10.74 4.19 4.63
C VAL A 482 10.90 2.72 4.32
N TYR A 483 11.76 2.42 3.36
CA TYR A 483 12.20 1.08 3.01
C TYR A 483 13.69 1.14 2.69
N LEU A 484 14.53 0.68 3.62
CA LEU A 484 15.98 0.84 3.59
C LEU A 484 16.66 -0.52 3.84
N PRO A 485 16.89 -1.33 2.80
CA PRO A 485 17.81 -2.46 2.87
C PRO A 485 19.25 -1.94 2.86
N ILE A 486 19.89 -1.90 4.03
CA ILE A 486 21.26 -1.42 4.24
C ILE A 486 22.21 -2.63 4.12
N GLY A 487 22.73 -2.85 2.91
CA GLY A 487 23.50 -4.04 2.59
C GLY A 487 22.63 -5.30 2.61
N SER A 488 23.24 -6.46 2.86
CA SER A 488 22.53 -7.74 3.04
C SER A 488 22.12 -8.01 4.50
N LEU A 489 22.72 -7.26 5.45
CA LEU A 489 22.59 -7.54 6.88
C LEU A 489 21.40 -6.83 7.54
N PHE A 490 21.10 -5.59 7.15
CA PHE A 490 20.09 -4.79 7.83
C PHE A 490 18.96 -4.39 6.89
N MET A 491 17.74 -4.47 7.41
CA MET A 491 16.57 -3.90 6.74
C MET A 491 15.83 -3.02 7.72
N VAL A 492 15.49 -1.80 7.30
CA VAL A 492 14.57 -0.93 8.03
C VAL A 492 13.36 -0.68 7.15
N SER A 493 12.17 -1.03 7.62
CA SER A 493 10.93 -0.72 6.93
C SER A 493 9.90 -0.14 7.88
N GLY A 494 9.05 0.75 7.41
CA GLY A 494 8.01 1.30 8.26
C GLY A 494 7.32 2.51 7.67
N TYR A 495 6.26 2.92 8.35
CA TYR A 495 5.52 4.13 8.00
C TYR A 495 5.01 4.84 9.24
N TYR A 496 4.74 6.12 9.08
CA TYR A 496 4.16 6.99 10.09
C TYR A 496 3.21 7.97 9.41
N THR A 497 2.00 8.10 9.93
CA THR A 497 1.02 9.11 9.52
C THR A 497 0.51 9.84 10.74
N LYS A 498 0.42 11.17 10.65
CA LYS A 498 -0.21 12.02 11.66
C LYS A 498 -1.27 12.88 11.01
N LYS A 499 -2.46 12.95 11.60
CA LYS A 499 -3.57 13.81 11.16
C LYS A 499 -3.92 14.86 12.21
N ASN A 500 -4.73 15.83 11.81
CA ASN A 500 -5.44 16.77 12.67
C ASN A 500 -4.51 17.63 13.54
N PHE A 501 -3.41 18.11 12.96
CA PHE A 501 -2.49 19.03 13.64
C PHE A 501 -2.47 20.42 12.97
N THR A 502 -2.01 21.41 13.73
CA THR A 502 -1.91 22.81 13.27
C THR A 502 -0.46 23.28 13.25
N GLN A 503 0.29 23.04 14.34
CA GLN A 503 1.69 23.45 14.46
C GLN A 503 2.63 22.38 13.90
N ASN A 504 3.71 22.79 13.23
CA ASN A 504 4.68 21.84 12.68
C ASN A 504 5.37 20.99 13.75
N SER A 505 5.48 21.49 14.99
CA SER A 505 5.99 20.76 16.16
C SER A 505 5.13 19.56 16.56
N ASP A 506 3.84 19.56 16.16
CA ASP A 506 2.90 18.47 16.45
C ASP A 506 2.93 17.36 15.39
N ALA A 507 3.55 17.62 14.24
CA ALA A 507 3.54 16.72 13.07
C ALA A 507 4.12 15.34 13.37
N PHE A 508 5.04 15.23 14.33
CA PHE A 508 5.70 13.97 14.72
C PHE A 508 5.40 13.54 16.15
N LYS A 509 4.31 14.08 16.76
CA LYS A 509 3.85 13.63 18.08
C LYS A 509 3.11 12.30 17.95
N ILE A 510 3.51 11.32 18.74
CA ILE A 510 2.87 10.01 18.83
C ILE A 510 1.73 10.10 19.87
N ASP A 511 0.49 10.22 19.38
CA ASP A 511 -0.75 10.21 20.18
C ASP A 511 -1.84 9.42 19.43
N ASN A 512 -3.11 9.59 19.78
CA ASN A 512 -4.21 8.85 19.14
C ASN A 512 -4.45 9.25 17.67
N ASN A 513 -4.01 10.43 17.23
CA ASN A 513 -4.10 10.90 15.84
C ASN A 513 -2.90 10.45 14.97
N ALA A 514 -2.05 9.56 15.49
CA ALA A 514 -0.88 9.05 14.79
C ALA A 514 -0.98 7.54 14.57
N VAL A 515 -0.86 7.09 13.33
CA VAL A 515 -0.73 5.68 12.94
C VAL A 515 0.67 5.39 12.44
N GLY A 516 1.18 4.19 12.67
CA GLY A 516 2.51 3.85 12.19
C GLY A 516 2.96 2.48 12.63
N ALA A 517 3.98 2.01 11.94
CA ALA A 517 4.63 0.74 12.21
C ALA A 517 6.09 0.84 11.78
N ILE A 518 7.00 0.20 12.51
CA ILE A 518 8.42 0.12 12.15
C ILE A 518 8.96 -1.28 12.41
N GLU A 519 9.80 -1.75 11.50
CA GLU A 519 10.50 -3.02 11.54
C GLU A 519 11.97 -2.79 11.29
N VAL A 520 12.79 -3.42 12.11
CA VAL A 520 14.23 -3.55 11.89
C VAL A 520 14.55 -5.04 11.82
N ALA A 521 15.07 -5.49 10.69
CA ALA A 521 15.54 -6.86 10.50
C ALA A 521 17.07 -6.90 10.48
N LEU A 522 17.62 -7.91 11.15
CA LEU A 522 19.03 -8.30 11.11
C LEU A 522 19.12 -9.70 10.51
N ASN A 523 19.60 -9.78 9.27
CA ASN A 523 19.78 -11.03 8.54
C ASN A 523 21.15 -11.63 8.90
N LEU A 524 21.16 -12.78 9.58
CA LEU A 524 22.38 -13.51 9.97
C LEU A 524 22.69 -14.68 9.02
N GLY A 525 22.08 -14.69 7.84
CA GLY A 525 22.18 -15.77 6.86
C GLY A 525 21.20 -16.91 7.14
N VAL A 526 21.39 -17.61 8.27
CA VAL A 526 20.56 -18.78 8.65
C VAL A 526 19.31 -18.42 9.43
N VAL A 527 19.25 -17.22 10.01
CA VAL A 527 18.09 -16.72 10.74
C VAL A 527 18.08 -15.22 10.62
N THR A 528 16.89 -14.64 10.59
CA THR A 528 16.72 -13.20 10.63
C THR A 528 16.03 -12.82 11.93
N ILE A 529 16.63 -11.91 12.66
CA ILE A 529 16.05 -11.34 13.87
C ILE A 529 15.30 -10.09 13.47
N ARG A 530 13.99 -10.03 13.74
CA ARG A 530 13.16 -8.86 13.44
C ARG A 530 12.59 -8.26 14.70
N VAL A 531 12.75 -6.96 14.83
CA VAL A 531 12.12 -6.16 15.88
C VAL A 531 11.05 -5.32 15.22
N GLN A 532 9.79 -5.54 15.58
CA GLN A 532 8.65 -4.81 15.05
C GLN A 532 7.96 -4.03 16.17
N ASP A 533 7.53 -2.81 15.87
CA ASP A 533 6.60 -2.04 16.69
C ASP A 533 5.46 -1.57 15.79
N VAL A 534 4.25 -2.05 16.07
CA VAL A 534 3.06 -1.78 15.26
C VAL A 534 2.00 -1.14 16.14
N ARG A 535 1.66 0.11 15.84
CA ARG A 535 0.56 0.80 16.53
C ARG A 535 -0.76 0.28 15.99
N ARG A 536 -1.65 -0.18 16.87
CA ARG A 536 -3.00 -0.66 16.56
C ARG A 536 -4.01 0.03 17.48
N TRP A 537 -5.31 -0.11 17.18
CA TRP A 537 -6.37 0.53 17.96
C TRP A 537 -7.37 -0.48 18.49
N VAL A 538 -7.86 -0.20 19.70
CA VAL A 538 -8.98 -0.88 20.35
C VAL A 538 -9.93 0.17 20.89
N TYR A 539 -11.22 -0.10 20.84
CA TYR A 539 -12.20 0.74 21.50
C TYR A 539 -12.16 0.57 23.02
N ASN A 540 -11.99 1.67 23.76
CA ASN A 540 -12.02 1.67 25.22
C ASN A 540 -13.37 2.21 25.73
N SER A 541 -14.15 1.31 26.34
CA SER A 541 -15.49 1.59 26.89
C SER A 541 -15.49 2.56 28.07
N THR A 542 -14.37 2.71 28.78
CA THR A 542 -14.26 3.59 29.94
C THR A 542 -14.00 5.03 29.51
N SER A 543 -13.16 5.25 28.49
CA SER A 543 -12.88 6.57 27.93
C SER A 543 -13.81 6.97 26.78
N ASN A 544 -14.67 6.05 26.32
CA ASN A 544 -15.51 6.18 25.13
C ASN A 544 -14.73 6.55 23.86
N THR A 545 -13.49 6.07 23.74
CA THR A 545 -12.59 6.42 22.65
C THR A 545 -11.78 5.25 22.13
N PHE A 546 -11.42 5.30 20.85
CA PHE A 546 -10.35 4.45 20.33
C PHE A 546 -9.01 4.85 20.94
N THR A 547 -8.39 3.91 21.66
CA THR A 547 -7.07 4.08 22.25
C THR A 547 -6.04 3.32 21.45
N ALA A 548 -4.91 3.98 21.17
CA ALA A 548 -3.80 3.32 20.51
C ALA A 548 -3.10 2.34 21.50
N GLN A 549 -2.75 1.17 20.99
CA GLN A 549 -1.98 0.14 21.67
C GLN A 549 -0.87 -0.33 20.74
N ASP A 550 0.36 -0.26 21.24
CA ASP A 550 1.55 -0.68 20.50
C ASP A 550 1.76 -2.19 20.68
N GLU A 551 1.86 -2.93 19.58
CA GLU A 551 2.20 -4.34 19.53
C GLU A 551 3.69 -4.47 19.18
N GLN A 552 4.50 -4.94 20.14
CA GLN A 552 5.96 -5.02 20.02
C GLN A 552 6.40 -6.46 19.89
N LYS A 553 7.09 -6.81 18.79
CA LYS A 553 7.53 -8.19 18.52
C LYS A 553 9.04 -8.26 18.37
N ILE A 554 9.62 -9.32 18.93
CA ILE A 554 10.97 -9.79 18.61
C ILE A 554 10.79 -11.17 18.00
N LEU A 555 11.10 -11.30 16.72
CA LEU A 555 10.87 -12.49 15.91
C LEU A 555 12.20 -13.06 15.45
N PHE A 556 12.27 -14.37 15.44
CA PHE A 556 13.26 -15.17 14.74
C PHE A 556 12.56 -15.77 13.54
N SER A 557 13.04 -15.40 12.37
CA SER A 557 12.41 -15.70 11.10
C SER A 557 13.37 -16.46 10.23
N ASN A 558 12.89 -17.51 9.59
CA ASN A 558 13.68 -18.30 8.66
C ASN A 558 12.79 -18.89 7.57
N SER A 559 13.39 -19.32 6.49
CA SER A 559 12.76 -20.10 5.44
C SER A 559 13.31 -21.53 5.43
N LEU A 560 12.52 -22.46 4.91
CA LEU A 560 12.94 -23.82 4.63
C LEU A 560 12.76 -24.08 3.15
N THR A 561 13.87 -24.37 2.48
CA THR A 561 13.89 -24.83 1.09
C THR A 561 14.26 -26.31 1.12
N PHE A 562 13.39 -27.17 0.59
CA PHE A 562 13.58 -28.63 0.57
C PHE A 562 14.18 -29.09 -0.74
#